data_AF-A0A2V7YPX1-F1
#
_entry.id   AF-A0A2V7YPX1-F1
#
_cell.length_a   1.000
_cell.length_b   1.000
_cell.length_c   1.000
_cell.angle_alpha   90.00
_cell.angle_beta   90.00
_cell.angle_gamma   90.00
#
_symmetry.space_group_name_H-M   'P 1'
#
loop_
_entity.id
_entity.type
_entity.pdbx_description
1 polymer ?
#
loop_
_entity_poly.entity_id
_entity_poly.type
_entity_poly.pdbx_seq_one_letter_code
_entity_poly.pdbx_strand_id
1 'polypeptide(L)'
;MRHHLIHGRTERMTALDLARRHIGRLSEHLRGVRYQLIGIQASIPPTRQETSPEDLESDPDAPTEIRSILANAVQDSLDPLIRDLETAAGYEPRAGEE
;
A
#
# COMPACT_ATOMS: atom_id res chain seq x y z
N MET A 1 7.14 -31.03 -45.35
CA MET A 1 6.70 -29.73 -44.80
C MET A 1 5.71 -29.99 -43.67
N ARG A 2 6.13 -29.89 -42.41
CA ARG A 2 5.24 -29.96 -41.25
C ARG A 2 5.05 -28.53 -40.74
N HIS A 3 3.90 -27.95 -41.06
CA HIS A 3 3.55 -26.60 -40.66
C HIS A 3 3.36 -26.56 -39.15
N HIS A 4 4.11 -25.64 -38.52
CA HIS A 4 3.96 -25.22 -37.14
C HIS A 4 2.51 -24.82 -36.85
N LEU A 5 1.89 -25.47 -35.88
CA LEU A 5 0.71 -24.96 -35.19
C LEU A 5 1.12 -24.56 -33.78
N ILE A 6 1.90 -23.49 -33.68
CA ILE A 6 1.95 -22.69 -32.45
C ILE A 6 0.58 -22.01 -32.38
N HIS A 7 -0.40 -22.70 -31.81
CA HIS A 7 -1.57 -22.04 -31.26
C HIS A 7 -1.09 -21.26 -30.05
N GLY A 8 -0.53 -20.08 -30.31
CA GLY A 8 -0.40 -19.03 -29.31
C GLY A 8 -1.81 -18.74 -28.84
N ARG A 9 -2.21 -19.41 -27.75
CA ARG A 9 -3.39 -19.10 -26.98
C ARG A 9 -3.14 -17.72 -26.39
N THR A 10 -3.38 -16.68 -27.17
CA THR A 10 -3.56 -15.33 -26.65
C THR A 10 -4.86 -15.41 -25.87
N GLU A 11 -4.78 -15.82 -24.61
CA GLU A 11 -5.89 -15.72 -23.67
C GLU A 11 -6.38 -14.28 -23.74
N ARG A 12 -7.61 -14.08 -24.25
CA ARG A 12 -8.24 -12.77 -24.22
C ARG A 12 -8.37 -12.40 -22.76
N MET A 13 -7.50 -11.51 -22.29
CA MET A 13 -7.63 -10.92 -20.97
C MET A 13 -9.02 -10.31 -20.84
N THR A 14 -9.74 -10.69 -19.81
CA THR A 14 -11.05 -10.11 -19.51
C THR A 14 -10.87 -8.70 -18.94
N ALA A 15 -11.96 -7.92 -18.93
CA ALA A 15 -11.97 -6.64 -18.23
C ALA A 15 -11.60 -6.79 -16.74
N LEU A 16 -11.99 -7.92 -16.13
CA LEU A 16 -11.65 -8.25 -14.75
C LEU A 16 -10.14 -8.51 -14.59
N ASP A 17 -9.50 -9.24 -15.52
CA ASP A 17 -8.06 -9.47 -15.50
C ASP A 17 -7.27 -8.16 -15.66
N LEU A 18 -7.75 -7.25 -16.52
CA LEU A 18 -7.18 -5.92 -16.67
C LEU A 18 -7.31 -5.12 -15.36
N ALA A 19 -8.49 -5.12 -14.73
CA ALA A 19 -8.73 -4.45 -13.46
C ALA A 19 -7.80 -4.99 -12.36
N ARG A 20 -7.68 -6.32 -12.21
CA ARG A 20 -6.76 -6.96 -11.25
C ARG A 20 -5.31 -6.55 -11.47
N ARG A 21 -4.84 -6.51 -12.72
CA ARG A 21 -3.48 -6.03 -13.04
C ARG A 21 -3.30 -4.56 -12.72
N HIS A 22 -4.32 -3.74 -12.94
CA HIS A 22 -4.27 -2.30 -12.63
C HIS A 22 -4.20 -2.07 -11.12
N ILE A 23 -5.02 -2.78 -10.36
CA ILE A 23 -5.01 -2.77 -8.90
C ILE A 23 -3.62 -3.19 -8.39
N GLY A 24 -3.05 -4.28 -8.89
CA GLY A 24 -1.71 -4.71 -8.48
C GLY A 24 -0.61 -3.67 -8.73
N ARG A 25 -0.66 -2.96 -9.87
CA ARG A 25 0.28 -1.86 -10.14
C ARG A 25 0.06 -0.66 -9.21
N LEU A 26 -1.19 -0.35 -8.89
CA LEU A 26 -1.51 0.72 -7.94
C LEU A 26 -1.03 0.38 -6.53
N SER A 27 -1.24 -0.86 -6.06
CA SER A 27 -0.72 -1.33 -4.77
C SER A 27 0.79 -1.16 -4.68
N GLU A 28 1.53 -1.53 -5.75
CA GLU A 28 2.99 -1.37 -5.76
C GLU A 28 3.41 0.11 -5.75
N HIS A 29 2.69 0.97 -6.48
CA HIS A 29 2.95 2.41 -6.42
C HIS A 29 2.72 2.98 -5.01
N LEU A 30 1.63 2.58 -4.35
CA LEU A 30 1.32 3.00 -2.98
C LEU A 30 2.34 2.48 -1.97
N ARG A 31 2.90 1.28 -2.15
CA ARG A 31 4.05 0.81 -1.35
C ARG A 31 5.26 1.73 -1.53
N GLY A 32 5.54 2.18 -2.74
CA GLY A 32 6.57 3.18 -3.01
C GLY A 32 6.35 4.48 -2.22
N VAL A 33 5.13 5.03 -2.26
CA VAL A 33 4.74 6.21 -1.49
C VAL A 33 4.90 5.97 0.02
N ARG A 34 4.47 4.81 0.51
CA ARG A 34 4.63 4.40 1.91
C ARG A 34 6.09 4.45 2.34
N TYR A 35 7.00 3.88 1.55
CA TYR A 35 8.43 3.91 1.85
C TYR A 35 8.99 5.33 1.87
N GLN A 36 8.53 6.20 0.96
CA GLN A 36 8.92 7.62 0.96
C GLN A 36 8.47 8.33 2.24
N LEU A 37 7.22 8.12 2.68
CA LEU A 37 6.71 8.72 3.91
C LEU A 37 7.48 8.26 5.14
N ILE A 38 7.76 6.95 5.24
CA ILE A 38 8.60 6.39 6.32
C ILE A 38 10.02 6.99 6.27
N GLY A 39 10.59 7.15 5.08
CA GLY A 39 11.90 7.77 4.90
C GLY A 39 11.94 9.23 5.34
N ILE A 40 10.90 10.01 5.00
CA ILE A 40 10.76 11.41 5.45
C ILE A 40 10.62 11.44 6.97
N GLN A 41 9.74 10.61 7.56
CA GLN A 41 9.58 10.52 9.00
C GLN A 41 10.91 10.20 9.70
N ALA A 42 11.66 9.21 9.20
CA ALA A 42 12.95 8.81 9.74
C ALA A 42 14.05 9.88 9.60
N SER A 43 13.93 10.78 8.62
CA SER A 43 14.85 11.91 8.44
C SER A 43 14.69 13.02 9.49
N ILE A 44 13.54 13.04 10.18
CA ILE A 44 13.26 13.97 11.27
C ILE A 44 13.65 13.26 12.57
N PRO A 45 14.66 13.75 13.33
CA PRO A 45 15.05 13.15 14.59
C PRO A 45 13.88 13.17 15.60
N PRO A 46 13.69 12.11 16.40
CA PRO A 46 12.73 12.13 17.50
C PRO A 46 13.13 13.17 18.55
N THR A 47 12.14 13.80 19.16
CA THR A 47 12.35 14.80 20.21
C THR A 47 12.18 14.20 21.60
N ARG A 48 12.36 15.02 22.65
CA ARG A 48 12.12 14.58 24.03
C ARG A 48 10.64 14.28 24.30
N GLN A 49 9.72 14.93 23.58
CA GLN A 49 8.27 14.68 23.70
C GLN A 49 7.88 13.26 23.23
N GLU A 50 8.65 12.67 22.31
CA GLU A 50 8.43 11.28 21.87
C GLU A 50 9.08 10.23 22.77
N THR A 51 9.98 10.66 23.68
CA THR A 51 10.86 9.75 24.43
C THR A 51 10.75 9.89 25.95
N SER A 52 9.98 10.87 26.45
CA SER A 52 9.71 11.13 27.86
C SER A 52 8.20 11.15 28.13
N PRO A 53 7.68 10.32 29.08
CA PRO A 53 6.27 10.33 29.47
C PRO A 53 5.79 11.66 30.07
N GLU A 54 6.72 12.45 30.61
CA GLU A 54 6.43 13.70 31.35
C GLU A 54 6.04 14.86 30.42
N ASP A 55 6.35 14.75 29.13
CA ASP A 55 6.17 15.83 28.14
C ASP A 55 4.92 15.63 27.25
N LEU A 56 4.14 14.57 27.47
CA LEU A 56 2.97 14.19 26.66
C LEU A 56 1.76 15.13 26.78
N GLU A 57 1.73 16.00 27.80
CA GLU A 57 0.62 16.94 28.04
C GLU A 57 0.83 18.35 27.44
N SER A 58 1.97 18.57 26.76
CA SER A 58 2.30 19.84 26.11
C SER A 58 1.93 19.86 24.63
N ASP A 59 1.71 21.05 24.06
CA ASP A 59 1.56 21.18 22.61
C ASP A 59 2.80 20.59 21.91
N PRO A 60 2.61 19.70 20.92
CA PRO A 60 3.73 19.06 20.25
C PRO A 60 4.54 20.09 19.46
N ASP A 61 5.86 19.97 19.55
CA ASP A 61 6.75 20.72 18.68
C ASP A 61 6.58 20.25 17.22
N ALA A 62 6.97 21.12 16.29
CA ALA A 62 6.77 20.85 14.87
C ALA A 62 7.39 19.50 14.40
N PRO A 63 8.60 19.10 14.85
CA PRO A 63 9.12 17.77 14.54
C PRO A 63 8.23 16.63 15.02
N THR A 64 7.75 16.68 16.26
CA THR A 64 6.87 15.66 16.87
C THR A 64 5.54 15.57 16.12
N GLU A 65 4.93 16.71 15.81
CA GLU A 65 3.65 16.77 15.10
C GLU A 65 3.79 16.21 13.68
N ILE A 66 4.82 16.63 12.93
CA ILE A 66 5.06 16.13 11.57
C ILE A 66 5.32 14.62 11.57
N ARG A 67 6.15 14.13 12.50
CA ARG A 67 6.43 12.69 12.62
C ARG A 67 5.17 11.89 12.95
N SER A 68 4.32 12.42 13.82
CA SER A 68 3.04 11.80 14.20
C SER A 68 2.06 11.75 13.04
N ILE A 69 1.89 12.85 12.30
CA ILE A 69 1.03 12.90 11.11
C ILE A 69 1.49 11.86 10.08
N LEU A 70 2.79 11.75 9.83
CA LEU A 70 3.34 10.78 8.87
C LEU A 70 3.14 9.34 9.35
N ALA A 71 3.37 9.05 10.63
CA ALA A 71 3.09 7.74 11.22
C ALA A 71 1.62 7.35 11.05
N ASN A 72 0.70 8.24 11.43
CA ASN A 72 -0.74 7.99 11.39
C ASN A 72 -1.23 7.85 9.94
N ALA A 73 -0.75 8.67 9.01
CA ALA A 73 -1.09 8.54 7.59
C ALA A 73 -0.68 7.17 7.01
N VAL A 74 0.49 6.66 7.41
CA VAL A 74 0.95 5.32 7.00
C VAL A 74 0.08 4.24 7.66
N GLN A 75 -0.08 4.28 8.97
CA GLN A 75 -0.72 3.21 9.75
C GLN A 75 -2.24 3.15 9.55
N ASP A 76 -2.91 4.29 9.57
CA ASP A 76 -4.38 4.34 9.62
C ASP A 76 -5.00 4.42 8.22
N SER A 77 -4.25 4.90 7.23
CA SER A 77 -4.77 5.11 5.87
C SER A 77 -4.10 4.23 4.82
N LEU A 78 -2.76 4.29 4.73
CA LEU A 78 -2.06 3.70 3.60
C LEU A 78 -1.89 2.18 3.73
N ASP A 79 -1.55 1.68 4.92
CA ASP A 79 -1.40 0.24 5.18
C ASP A 79 -2.71 -0.54 4.96
N PRO A 80 -3.88 -0.08 5.48
CA PRO A 80 -5.16 -0.70 5.19
C PRO A 80 -5.50 -0.69 3.70
N LEU A 81 -5.32 0.45 3.03
CA LEU A 81 -5.62 0.59 1.60
C LEU A 81 -4.80 -0.38 0.73
N ILE A 82 -3.49 -0.48 1.00
CA ILE A 82 -2.60 -1.42 0.27
C ILE A 82 -3.10 -2.86 0.45
N ARG A 83 -3.42 -3.25 1.69
CA ARG A 83 -3.93 -4.59 2.01
C ARG A 83 -5.25 -4.89 1.29
N ASP A 84 -6.17 -3.92 1.26
CA ASP A 84 -7.47 -4.08 0.61
C ASP A 84 -7.32 -4.23 -0.91
N LEU A 85 -6.44 -3.45 -1.53
CA LEU A 85 -6.15 -3.56 -2.96
C LEU A 85 -5.48 -4.90 -3.30
N GLU A 86 -4.55 -5.38 -2.49
CA GLU A 86 -3.94 -6.71 -2.66
C GLU A 86 -4.99 -7.83 -2.55
N THR A 87 -5.89 -7.71 -1.57
CA THR A 87 -7.02 -8.63 -1.41
C THR A 87 -7.93 -8.61 -2.63
N ALA A 88 -8.27 -7.43 -3.15
CA ALA A 88 -9.11 -7.27 -4.33
C ALA A 88 -8.45 -7.84 -5.60
N ALA A 89 -7.13 -7.66 -5.76
CA ALA A 89 -6.38 -8.20 -6.90
C ALA A 89 -6.35 -9.74 -6.89
N GLY A 90 -6.28 -10.35 -5.70
CA GLY A 90 -6.27 -11.80 -5.49
C GLY A 90 -7.64 -12.42 -5.22
N TYR A 91 -8.74 -11.64 -5.28
CA TYR A 91 -10.05 -12.14 -4.90
C TYR A 91 -10.53 -13.22 -5.87
N GLU A 92 -10.67 -14.44 -5.37
CA GLU A 92 -11.38 -15.53 -6.02
C GLU A 92 -12.73 -15.72 -5.31
N PRO A 93 -13.86 -15.66 -6.01
CA PRO A 93 -15.15 -15.98 -5.42
C PRO A 93 -15.07 -17.38 -4.81
N ARG A 94 -15.45 -17.53 -3.53
CA ARG A 94 -15.62 -18.88 -2.98
C ARG A 94 -16.68 -19.58 -3.81
N ALA A 95 -16.35 -20.76 -4.34
CA ALA A 95 -17.32 -21.57 -5.06
C ALA A 95 -18.47 -21.95 -4.11
N GLY A 96 -19.64 -21.34 -4.32
CA GLY A 96 -20.90 -21.72 -3.68
C GLY A 96 -21.43 -20.75 -2.63
N GLU A 97 -22.03 -19.65 -3.08
CA GLU A 97 -23.17 -19.00 -2.42
C GLU A 97 -24.10 -18.49 -3.54
N GLU A 98 -24.85 -19.43 -4.15
CA GLU A 98 -26.12 -19.16 -4.85
C GLU A 98 -27.27 -19.46 -3.90
#